data_AF-A0A376MT70-F1
#
_entry.id   AF-A0A376MT70-F1
#
_cell.length_a   1.000
_cell.length_b   1.000
_cell.length_c   1.000
_cell.angle_alpha   90.00
_cell.angle_beta   90.00
_cell.angle_gamma   90.00
#
_symmetry.space_group_name_H-M   'P 1'
#
loop_
_entity.id
_entity.type
_entity.pdbx_description
1 polymer ?
#
loop_
_entity_poly.entity_id
_entity_poly.type
_entity_poly.pdbx_seq_one_letter_code
_entity_poly.pdbx_strand_id
1 'polypeptide(L)'
;MTYCFQLKMPKKLLVQRKTDLAITLQPVISRSVICMPLHTIRNSLICSNKHPRITDTSNYEQIIAEEFTLLISKSAGIDEIQMDIDERFMNRKVSFRSSSLFDDN
;
A
#
# COMPACT_ATOMS: atom_id res chain seq x y z
N MET A 1 1.89 11.45 -12.85
CA MET A 1 1.48 10.08 -13.18
C MET A 1 0.44 9.65 -12.16
N THR A 2 -0.77 9.34 -12.61
CA THR A 2 -1.88 8.89 -11.77
C THR A 2 -1.67 7.42 -11.48
N TYR A 3 -1.31 7.05 -10.26
CA TYR A 3 -1.10 5.65 -9.87
C TYR A 3 -2.42 5.08 -9.34
N CYS A 4 -2.90 4.00 -9.97
CA CYS A 4 -3.96 3.14 -9.45
C CYS A 4 -3.29 2.00 -8.66
N PHE A 5 -3.50 1.97 -7.35
CA PHE A 5 -2.97 0.94 -6.43
C PHE A 5 -3.78 -0.34 -6.57
N GLN A 6 -3.12 -1.54 -6.42
CA GLN A 6 -3.40 -2.99 -6.68
C GLN A 6 -3.97 -3.90 -5.50
N LEU A 7 -5.06 -4.72 -5.68
CA LEU A 7 -5.60 -5.78 -4.75
C LEU A 7 -6.54 -6.74 -5.51
N LYS A 8 -6.16 -8.01 -5.63
CA LYS A 8 -6.81 -9.00 -6.53
C LYS A 8 -8.19 -9.43 -6.02
N MET A 9 -9.25 -8.94 -6.65
CA MET A 9 -10.60 -9.48 -6.44
C MET A 9 -10.87 -10.63 -7.43
N PRO A 10 -11.41 -11.78 -6.99
CA PRO A 10 -11.76 -12.86 -7.90
C PRO A 10 -12.83 -12.41 -8.92
N LYS A 11 -12.49 -12.43 -10.22
CA LYS A 11 -13.39 -12.12 -11.35
C LYS A 11 -14.76 -12.83 -11.26
N LYS A 12 -14.83 -13.98 -10.57
CA LYS A 12 -16.06 -14.77 -10.40
C LYS A 12 -17.16 -14.09 -9.56
N LEU A 13 -16.83 -13.16 -8.65
CA LEU A 13 -17.83 -12.57 -7.75
C LEU A 13 -18.73 -11.53 -8.44
N LEU A 14 -18.16 -10.74 -9.34
CA LEU A 14 -18.91 -9.73 -10.12
C LEU A 14 -19.84 -10.40 -11.14
N VAL A 15 -19.40 -11.49 -11.77
CA VAL A 15 -20.18 -12.22 -12.78
C VAL A 15 -21.35 -13.01 -12.16
N GLN A 16 -21.25 -13.38 -10.87
CA GLN A 16 -22.29 -14.14 -10.15
C GLN A 16 -23.41 -13.27 -9.56
N ARG A 17 -23.48 -11.95 -9.85
CA ARG A 17 -24.48 -10.99 -9.31
C ARG A 17 -24.62 -10.99 -7.77
N LYS A 18 -23.59 -11.43 -7.03
CA LYS A 18 -23.62 -11.37 -5.55
C LYS A 18 -23.25 -9.99 -4.99
N THR A 19 -22.70 -9.11 -5.82
CA THR A 19 -22.28 -7.75 -5.47
C THR A 19 -22.44 -6.84 -6.68
N ASP A 20 -23.03 -5.66 -6.53
CA ASP A 20 -23.24 -4.72 -7.65
C ASP A 20 -21.98 -3.92 -8.01
N LEU A 21 -21.10 -3.67 -7.03
CA LEU A 21 -19.84 -2.95 -7.19
C LEU A 21 -18.73 -3.62 -6.36
N ALA A 22 -17.51 -3.58 -6.88
CA ALA A 22 -16.31 -3.97 -6.13
C ALA A 22 -15.25 -2.89 -6.27
N ILE A 23 -14.69 -2.46 -5.13
CA ILE A 23 -13.46 -1.68 -5.12
C ILE A 23 -12.32 -2.68 -5.11
N THR A 24 -11.56 -2.65 -6.19
CA THR A 24 -10.33 -3.41 -6.33
C THR A 24 -9.23 -2.42 -6.58
N LEU A 25 -8.08 -2.79 -6.10
CA LEU A 25 -6.90 -2.03 -6.37
C LEU A 25 -6.30 -2.53 -7.75
N GLN A 26 -6.57 -3.75 -8.26
CA GLN A 26 -6.03 -4.18 -9.58
C GLN A 26 -6.94 -3.78 -10.76
N PRO A 27 -6.40 -3.35 -11.90
CA PRO A 27 -7.20 -3.19 -13.11
C PRO A 27 -7.73 -4.54 -13.58
N VAL A 28 -9.05 -4.63 -13.76
CA VAL A 28 -9.70 -5.86 -14.24
C VAL A 28 -10.03 -5.72 -15.72
N ILE A 29 -9.25 -6.38 -16.57
CA ILE A 29 -9.58 -6.52 -17.99
C ILE A 29 -10.49 -7.73 -18.16
N SER A 30 -11.76 -7.48 -18.50
CA SER A 30 -12.74 -8.52 -18.84
C SER A 30 -13.81 -7.93 -19.75
N ARG A 31 -14.36 -8.74 -20.64
CA ARG A 31 -15.49 -8.35 -21.51
C ARG A 31 -16.81 -8.23 -20.76
N SER A 32 -16.86 -8.70 -19.51
CA SER A 32 -18.09 -8.79 -18.70
C SER A 32 -18.13 -7.79 -17.54
N VAL A 33 -17.17 -6.87 -17.43
CA VAL A 33 -17.12 -5.86 -16.36
C VAL A 33 -16.62 -4.52 -16.91
N ILE A 34 -17.02 -3.42 -16.29
CA ILE A 34 -16.45 -2.09 -16.53
C ILE A 34 -15.48 -1.80 -15.39
N CYS A 35 -14.22 -1.51 -15.72
CA CYS A 35 -13.20 -1.10 -14.76
C CYS A 35 -12.80 0.34 -15.07
N MET A 36 -12.96 1.23 -14.10
CA MET A 36 -12.65 2.66 -14.22
C MET A 36 -11.86 3.13 -13.00
N PRO A 37 -10.97 4.13 -13.15
CA PRO A 37 -10.34 4.78 -12.00
C PRO A 37 -11.39 5.42 -11.09
N LEU A 38 -11.29 5.16 -9.79
CA LEU A 38 -12.20 5.74 -8.78
C LEU A 38 -11.50 6.86 -8.00
N HIS A 39 -10.46 6.53 -7.21
CA HIS A 39 -9.68 7.47 -6.42
C HIS A 39 -8.21 7.03 -6.28
N THR A 40 -7.32 8.00 -6.09
CA THR A 40 -5.91 7.77 -5.73
C THR A 40 -5.77 7.80 -4.21
N ILE A 41 -5.25 6.72 -3.62
CA ILE A 41 -4.94 6.65 -2.19
C ILE A 41 -3.50 7.15 -1.98
N ARG A 42 -3.26 8.11 -1.09
CA ARG A 42 -1.89 8.57 -0.79
C ARG A 42 -1.25 7.66 0.26
N ASN A 43 0.05 7.38 0.10
CA ASN A 43 0.85 6.76 1.15
C ASN A 43 1.06 7.76 2.30
N SER A 44 0.90 7.30 3.54
CA SER A 44 1.14 8.09 4.75
C SER A 44 2.35 7.55 5.50
N LEU A 45 3.28 8.43 5.87
CA LEU A 45 4.35 8.11 6.81
C LEU A 45 3.80 8.26 8.23
N ILE A 46 4.06 7.27 9.10
CA ILE A 46 3.64 7.28 10.49
C ILE A 46 4.88 7.08 11.37
N CYS A 47 5.01 7.90 12.42
CA CYS A 47 6.00 7.73 13.46
C CYS A 47 5.39 8.05 14.83
N SER A 48 6.05 7.59 15.90
CA SER A 48 5.65 7.96 17.26
C SER A 48 5.77 9.47 17.46
N ASN A 49 4.84 10.08 18.21
CA ASN A 49 4.93 11.48 18.61
C ASN A 49 6.09 11.75 19.59
N LYS A 50 6.68 10.69 20.14
CA LYS A 50 7.88 10.73 21.00
C LYS A 50 9.13 10.25 20.25
N HIS A 51 9.12 10.25 18.92
CA HIS A 51 10.29 9.81 18.16
C HIS A 51 11.48 10.74 18.47
N PRO A 52 12.66 10.20 18.86
CA PRO A 52 13.75 11.03 19.37
C PRO A 52 14.38 11.96 18.32
N ARG A 53 14.21 11.65 17.03
CA ARG A 53 14.87 12.36 15.92
C ARG A 53 13.95 12.88 14.82
N ILE A 54 12.70 12.42 14.78
CA ILE A 54 11.76 12.73 13.69
C ILE A 54 10.65 13.60 14.24
N THR A 55 10.38 14.71 13.54
CA THR A 55 9.36 15.69 13.87
C THR A 55 8.53 16.01 12.61
N ASP A 56 7.50 16.82 12.79
CA ASP A 56 6.64 17.34 11.72
C ASP A 56 7.37 18.23 10.69
N THR A 57 8.58 18.68 11.01
CA THR A 57 9.43 19.49 10.13
C THR A 57 10.61 18.71 9.54
N SER A 58 10.71 17.40 9.79
CA SER A 58 11.81 16.58 9.26
C SER A 58 11.80 16.54 7.74
N ASN A 59 12.98 16.69 7.14
CA ASN A 59 13.14 16.59 5.69
C ASN A 59 13.35 15.13 5.24
N TYR A 60 13.36 14.92 3.92
CA TYR A 60 13.52 13.59 3.32
C TYR A 60 14.80 12.86 3.77
N GLU A 61 15.95 13.55 3.83
CA GLU A 61 17.23 12.95 4.23
C GLU A 61 17.25 12.50 5.69
N GLN A 62 16.61 13.26 6.57
CA GLN A 62 16.45 12.87 7.98
C GLN A 62 15.54 11.64 8.11
N ILE A 63 14.48 11.58 7.31
CA ILE A 63 13.54 10.45 7.31
C ILE A 63 14.20 9.18 6.76
N ILE A 64 14.92 9.26 5.63
CA ILE A 64 15.50 8.08 4.98
C ILE A 64 16.65 7.46 5.78
N ALA A 65 17.29 8.25 6.66
CA ALA A 65 18.34 7.79 7.56
C ALA A 65 17.81 6.92 8.72
N GLU A 66 16.51 6.93 8.99
CA GLU A 66 15.89 6.11 10.03
C GLU A 66 15.67 4.66 9.58
N GLU A 67 15.35 3.83 10.56
CA GLU A 67 14.98 2.45 10.32
C GLU A 67 13.47 2.28 10.12
N PHE A 68 13.12 1.58 9.04
CA PHE A 68 11.75 1.33 8.63
C PHE A 68 11.33 -0.08 9.00
N THR A 69 10.03 -0.21 9.27
CA THR A 69 9.34 -1.50 9.31
C THR A 69 8.75 -1.82 7.95
N LEU A 70 9.00 -3.03 7.45
CA LEU A 70 8.40 -3.57 6.24
C LEU A 70 7.17 -4.40 6.58
N LEU A 71 6.05 -4.15 5.91
CA LEU A 71 4.89 -5.02 6.01
C LEU A 71 5.04 -6.22 5.06
N ILE A 72 5.00 -7.43 5.61
CA ILE A 72 4.94 -8.69 4.88
C ILE A 72 3.48 -9.13 4.83
N SER A 73 2.77 -8.85 3.75
CA SER A 73 1.42 -9.37 3.56
C SER A 73 1.39 -10.44 2.47
N LYS A 74 0.59 -11.48 2.69
CA LYS A 74 0.25 -12.46 1.64
C LYS A 74 -0.96 -12.02 0.80
N SER A 75 -1.55 -10.86 1.10
CA SER A 75 -2.68 -10.35 0.32
C SER A 75 -2.20 -9.87 -1.05
N ALA A 76 -2.81 -10.47 -2.08
CA ALA A 76 -2.46 -10.19 -3.46
C ALA A 76 -2.66 -8.70 -3.76
N GLY A 77 -1.58 -7.99 -4.04
CA GLY A 77 -1.54 -6.55 -4.34
C GLY A 77 -0.68 -5.71 -3.40
N ILE A 78 -0.38 -6.21 -2.19
CA ILE A 78 0.55 -5.54 -1.26
C ILE A 78 1.99 -5.61 -1.75
N ASP A 79 2.40 -6.71 -2.40
CA ASP A 79 3.77 -6.84 -2.94
C ASP A 79 4.12 -5.74 -3.95
N GLU A 80 3.16 -5.34 -4.80
CA GLU A 80 3.37 -4.27 -5.78
C GLU A 80 3.40 -2.88 -5.13
N ILE A 81 2.56 -2.65 -4.13
CA ILE A 81 2.64 -1.44 -3.31
C ILE A 81 4.00 -1.39 -2.61
N GLN A 82 4.49 -2.53 -2.13
CA GLN A 82 5.80 -2.63 -1.50
C GLN A 82 6.93 -2.37 -2.49
N MET A 83 6.85 -2.90 -3.71
CA MET A 83 7.78 -2.59 -4.80
C MET A 83 7.80 -1.09 -5.14
N ASP A 84 6.63 -0.45 -5.25
CA ASP A 84 6.52 0.99 -5.53
C ASP A 84 7.13 1.86 -4.41
N ILE A 85 6.98 1.42 -3.15
CA ILE A 85 7.63 2.04 -1.99
C ILE A 85 9.14 1.80 -2.07
N ASP A 86 9.57 0.59 -2.41
CA ASP A 86 10.99 0.25 -2.53
C ASP A 86 11.67 1.05 -3.66
N GLU A 87 11.01 1.24 -4.80
CA GLU A 87 11.54 2.06 -5.91
C GLU A 87 11.66 3.54 -5.52
N ARG A 88 10.69 4.07 -4.76
CA ARG A 88 10.74 5.48 -4.31
C ARG A 88 11.68 5.74 -3.14
N PHE A 89 11.88 4.73 -2.28
CA PHE A 89 12.67 4.81 -1.06
C PHE A 89 13.77 3.74 -1.06
N MET A 90 14.48 3.59 -2.19
CA MET A 90 15.45 2.50 -2.45
C MET A 90 16.57 2.39 -1.39
N ASN A 91 16.92 3.51 -0.76
CA ASN A 91 18.04 3.58 0.19
C ASN A 91 17.61 3.51 1.65
N ARG A 92 16.33 3.25 1.94
CA ARG A 92 15.86 3.19 3.33
C ARG A 92 16.37 1.94 4.04
N LYS A 93 16.81 2.10 5.29
CA LYS A 93 17.21 0.96 6.11
C LYS A 93 15.97 0.25 6.66
N VAL A 94 15.77 -1.02 6.34
CA VAL A 94 14.69 -1.84 6.93
C VAL A 94 15.27 -2.67 8.07
N SER A 95 14.83 -2.42 9.31
CA SER A 95 15.31 -3.18 10.48
C SER A 95 14.32 -4.21 10.99
N PHE A 96 13.02 -4.01 10.74
CA PHE A 96 11.97 -4.91 11.18
C PHE A 96 11.03 -5.28 10.04
N ARG A 97 10.49 -6.50 10.08
CA ARG A 97 9.48 -6.97 9.12
C ARG A 97 8.32 -7.59 9.88
N SER A 98 7.11 -7.08 9.68
CA SER A 98 5.90 -7.54 10.37
C SER A 98 4.88 -8.06 9.39
N SER A 99 4.13 -9.11 9.73
CA SER A 99 2.96 -9.54 8.95
C SER A 99 1.64 -8.92 9.38
N SER A 100 1.67 -8.06 10.41
CA SER A 100 0.52 -7.27 10.85
C SER A 100 0.85 -5.78 10.86
N LEU A 101 -0.11 -4.96 10.40
CA LEU A 101 -0.04 -3.49 10.54
C LEU A 101 -0.42 -3.03 11.94
N PHE A 102 -1.23 -3.82 12.64
CA PHE A 102 -1.71 -3.57 13.98
C PHE A 102 -1.32 -4.78 14.83
N ASP A 103 -0.30 -4.65 15.66
CA ASP A 103 -0.24 -5.53 16.82
C ASP A 103 -1.32 -5.01 17.77
N ASP A 104 -2.43 -5.75 17.88
CA ASP A 104 -3.50 -5.45 18.84
C ASP A 104 -2.91 -5.57 20.25
N ASN A 105 -2.55 -4.44 20.85
CA ASN A 105 -2.26 -4.31 22.28
C ASN A 105 -2.72 -2.96 22.82
#